data_AF-A0A1W7D4W4-F1
#
_entry.id   AF-A0A1W7D4W4-F1
#
_cell.length_a   1.000
_cell.length_b   1.000
_cell.length_c   1.000
_cell.angle_alpha   90.00
_cell.angle_beta   90.00
_cell.angle_gamma   90.00
#
_symmetry.space_group_name_H-M   'P 1'
#
loop_
_entity.id
_entity.type
_entity.pdbx_description
1 polymer ?
#
loop_
_entity_poly.entity_id
_entity_poly.type
_entity_poly.pdbx_seq_one_letter_code
_entity_poly.pdbx_strand_id
1 'polypeptide(L)'
;MSTFSGAWVHRTLSEGDRKTFESQYAFALAGVRITYEVEPLAEVVREWWVHAGGDRDAADADRFRSHQDATITRRPQLRQQDPTRWVDRTGPAVFTALSPDDRVRFELDFAGAADLAAQTFDHRRLIEVVHEWWTPACRNANPEHQQIDLEVIRRIEAGDESVFADGGEQS
;
A
#
# COMPACT_ATOMS: atom_id res chain seq x y z
N MET A 1 -24.12 1.82 0.50
CA MET A 1 -23.10 0.75 0.31
C MET A 1 -22.27 0.68 1.57
N SER A 2 -22.20 -0.49 2.22
CA SER A 2 -21.36 -0.67 3.41
C SER A 2 -19.89 -0.72 2.98
N THR A 3 -19.04 0.12 3.55
CA THR A 3 -17.61 0.16 3.23
C THR A 3 -16.91 -1.01 3.93
N PHE A 4 -16.27 -1.91 3.18
CA PHE A 4 -15.56 -3.12 3.65
C PHE A 4 -14.59 -2.86 4.83
N SER A 5 -15.01 -3.03 6.10
CA SER A 5 -14.24 -2.56 7.28
C SER A 5 -14.29 -3.54 8.45
N GLY A 6 -13.16 -3.78 9.10
CA GLY A 6 -13.09 -4.62 10.31
C GLY A 6 -13.86 -4.04 11.50
N ALA A 7 -14.05 -2.73 11.56
CA ALA A 7 -14.92 -2.10 12.56
C ALA A 7 -16.39 -2.54 12.40
N TRP A 8 -16.85 -2.73 11.16
CA TRP A 8 -18.19 -3.24 10.90
C TRP A 8 -18.30 -4.73 11.27
N VAL A 9 -17.27 -5.52 10.95
CA VAL A 9 -17.18 -6.93 11.34
C VAL A 9 -17.32 -7.07 12.85
N HIS A 10 -16.47 -6.38 13.61
CA HIS A 10 -16.46 -6.41 15.08
C HIS A 10 -17.83 -6.15 15.71
N ARG A 11 -18.54 -5.12 15.22
CA ARG A 11 -19.87 -4.74 15.72
C ARG A 11 -20.97 -5.73 15.35
N THR A 12 -20.86 -6.40 14.21
CA THR A 12 -21.89 -7.31 13.68
C THR A 12 -21.81 -8.71 14.29
N LEU A 13 -20.62 -9.15 14.69
CA LEU A 13 -20.39 -10.48 15.24
C LEU A 13 -21.08 -10.71 16.59
N SER A 14 -21.45 -11.98 16.83
CA SER A 14 -21.83 -12.50 18.15
C SER A 14 -20.68 -12.36 19.15
N GLU A 15 -20.94 -12.45 20.45
CA GLU A 15 -19.87 -12.31 21.46
C GLU A 15 -18.77 -13.38 21.32
N GLY A 16 -19.15 -14.63 21.04
CA GLY A 16 -18.20 -15.73 20.86
C GLY A 16 -17.34 -15.57 19.62
N ASP A 17 -17.97 -15.20 18.50
CA ASP A 17 -17.27 -14.94 17.24
C ASP A 17 -16.36 -13.72 17.35
N ARG A 18 -16.82 -12.66 18.03
CA ARG A 18 -16.06 -11.43 18.23
C ARG A 18 -14.74 -11.68 18.95
N LYS A 19 -14.72 -12.49 20.02
CA LYS A 19 -13.48 -12.86 20.73
C LYS A 19 -12.50 -13.61 19.83
N THR A 20 -13.02 -14.46 18.93
CA THR A 20 -12.20 -15.21 17.98
C THR A 20 -11.62 -14.28 16.92
N PHE A 21 -12.44 -13.40 16.34
CA PHE A 21 -12.01 -12.34 15.42
C PHE A 21 -10.93 -11.45 16.05
N GLU A 22 -11.16 -10.92 17.26
CA GLU A 22 -10.20 -10.07 17.97
C GLU A 22 -8.85 -10.78 18.16
N SER A 23 -8.85 -12.06 18.53
CA SER A 23 -7.63 -12.84 18.74
C SER A 23 -6.86 -13.05 17.44
N GLN A 24 -7.55 -13.41 16.35
CA GLN A 24 -6.94 -13.60 15.04
C GLN A 24 -6.43 -12.27 14.46
N TYR A 25 -7.20 -11.19 14.61
CA TYR A 25 -6.82 -9.85 14.20
C TYR A 25 -5.57 -9.39 14.95
N ALA A 26 -5.54 -9.54 16.27
CA ALA A 26 -4.37 -9.18 17.09
C ALA A 26 -3.13 -9.98 16.70
N PHE A 27 -3.28 -11.28 16.45
CA PHE A 27 -2.18 -12.13 15.99
C PHE A 27 -1.64 -11.69 14.62
N ALA A 28 -2.52 -11.47 13.65
CA ALA A 28 -2.12 -11.00 12.32
C ALA A 28 -1.46 -9.61 12.40
N LEU A 29 -2.03 -8.68 13.19
CA LEU A 29 -1.46 -7.35 13.40
C LEU A 29 -0.07 -7.39 14.05
N ALA A 30 0.18 -8.33 14.97
CA ALA A 30 1.52 -8.54 15.52
C ALA A 30 2.52 -8.95 14.42
N GLY A 31 2.11 -9.80 13.48
CA GLY A 31 2.88 -10.12 12.29
C GLY A 31 3.16 -8.89 11.43
N VAL A 32 2.12 -8.11 11.12
CA VAL A 32 2.22 -6.85 10.33
C VAL A 32 3.23 -5.88 10.94
N ARG A 33 3.28 -5.75 12.26
CA ARG A 33 4.25 -4.86 12.95
C ARG A 33 5.71 -5.27 12.75
N ILE A 34 5.96 -6.55 12.48
CA ILE A 34 7.31 -7.10 12.31
C ILE A 34 7.72 -7.07 10.84
N THR A 35 6.79 -7.42 9.95
CA THR A 35 7.09 -7.66 8.54
C THR A 35 6.72 -6.48 7.64
N TYR A 36 5.84 -5.59 8.12
CA TYR A 36 5.15 -4.57 7.32
C TYR A 36 4.22 -5.15 6.24
N GLU A 37 4.01 -6.48 6.22
CA GLU A 37 3.13 -7.15 5.27
C GLU A 37 1.68 -7.11 5.79
N VAL A 38 0.84 -6.31 5.14
CA VAL A 38 -0.54 -5.99 5.59
C VAL A 38 -1.55 -7.05 5.12
N GLU A 39 -1.26 -7.77 4.04
CA GLU A 39 -2.23 -8.67 3.40
C GLU A 39 -2.77 -9.77 4.32
N PRO A 40 -1.98 -10.43 5.20
CA PRO A 40 -2.50 -11.41 6.16
C PRO A 40 -3.56 -10.83 7.11
N LEU A 41 -3.40 -9.57 7.54
CA LEU A 41 -4.39 -8.90 8.38
C LEU A 41 -5.64 -8.52 7.60
N ALA A 42 -5.46 -8.04 6.36
CA ALA A 42 -6.58 -7.75 5.46
C ALA A 42 -7.41 -9.02 5.19
N GLU A 43 -6.76 -10.17 5.03
CA GLU A 43 -7.44 -11.43 4.76
C GLU A 43 -8.24 -11.96 5.97
N VAL A 44 -7.75 -11.78 7.21
CA VAL A 44 -8.57 -12.02 8.41
C VAL A 44 -9.84 -11.17 8.37
N VAL A 45 -9.75 -9.88 8.01
CA VAL A 45 -10.93 -9.02 7.91
C VAL A 45 -11.89 -9.48 6.82
N ARG A 46 -11.38 -9.95 5.67
CA ARG A 46 -12.21 -10.48 4.56
C ARG A 46 -12.93 -11.76 4.92
N GLU A 47 -12.25 -12.71 5.55
CA GLU A 47 -12.85 -13.97 6.00
C GLU A 47 -13.99 -13.69 6.98
N TRP A 48 -13.75 -12.85 7.99
CA TRP A 48 -14.77 -12.51 8.98
C TRP A 48 -15.88 -11.61 8.46
N TRP A 49 -15.60 -10.78 7.45
CA TRP A 49 -16.63 -10.03 6.73
C TRP A 49 -17.65 -10.97 6.09
N VAL A 50 -17.19 -11.98 5.36
CA VAL A 50 -18.08 -12.97 4.74
C VAL A 50 -18.79 -13.81 5.80
N HIS A 51 -18.10 -14.21 6.87
CA HIS A 51 -18.71 -14.94 8.00
C HIS A 51 -19.84 -14.13 8.68
N ALA A 52 -19.64 -12.83 8.86
CA ALA A 52 -20.63 -11.93 9.44
C ALA A 52 -21.83 -11.61 8.52
N GLY A 53 -21.88 -12.20 7.31
CA GLY A 53 -22.93 -11.96 6.32
C GLY A 53 -22.70 -10.74 5.43
N GLY A 54 -21.47 -10.22 5.41
CA GLY A 54 -21.05 -9.18 4.47
C GLY A 54 -21.02 -9.70 3.02
N ASP A 55 -21.13 -8.77 2.08
CA ASP A 55 -21.11 -9.06 0.65
C ASP A 55 -19.75 -9.66 0.21
N ARG A 56 -19.77 -10.85 -0.40
CA ARG A 56 -18.57 -11.53 -0.89
C ARG A 56 -17.91 -10.75 -2.03
N ASP A 57 -18.70 -10.13 -2.91
CA ASP A 57 -18.16 -9.37 -4.03
C ASP A 57 -17.35 -8.16 -3.54
N ALA A 58 -17.75 -7.56 -2.42
CA ALA A 58 -17.01 -6.48 -1.78
C ALA A 58 -15.65 -6.96 -1.21
N ALA A 59 -15.60 -8.15 -0.62
CA ALA A 59 -14.37 -8.75 -0.12
C ALA A 59 -13.43 -9.17 -1.27
N ASP A 60 -13.97 -9.76 -2.33
CA ASP A 60 -13.18 -10.14 -3.51
C ASP A 60 -12.67 -8.91 -4.28
N ALA A 61 -13.48 -7.85 -4.38
CA ALA A 61 -13.04 -6.57 -4.95
C ALA A 61 -11.91 -5.93 -4.11
N ASP A 62 -11.94 -6.08 -2.79
CA ASP A 62 -10.86 -5.64 -1.91
C ASP A 62 -9.57 -6.44 -2.13
N ARG A 63 -9.68 -7.78 -2.15
CA ARG A 63 -8.56 -8.67 -2.48
C ARG A 63 -7.96 -8.33 -3.84
N PHE A 64 -8.79 -8.12 -4.84
CA PHE A 64 -8.33 -7.74 -6.18
C PHE A 64 -7.55 -6.42 -6.18
N ARG A 65 -8.03 -5.38 -5.47
CA ARG A 65 -7.30 -4.11 -5.32
C ARG A 65 -5.95 -4.30 -4.63
N SER A 66 -5.92 -5.03 -3.51
CA SER A 66 -4.68 -5.33 -2.79
C SER A 66 -3.65 -6.05 -3.67
N HIS A 67 -4.08 -7.07 -4.41
CA HIS A 67 -3.20 -7.74 -5.36
C HIS A 67 -2.75 -6.83 -6.50
N GLN A 68 -3.63 -5.97 -7.04
CA GLN A 68 -3.23 -5.00 -8.05
C GLN A 68 -2.15 -4.06 -7.51
N ASP A 69 -2.32 -3.48 -6.31
CA ASP A 69 -1.30 -2.63 -5.70
C ASP A 69 0.03 -3.40 -5.51
N ALA A 70 -0.02 -4.64 -5.02
CA ALA A 70 1.16 -5.49 -4.88
C ALA A 70 1.80 -5.93 -6.22
N THR A 71 1.08 -5.85 -7.34
CA THR A 71 1.52 -6.37 -8.65
C THR A 71 1.57 -5.34 -9.77
N ILE A 72 1.30 -4.05 -9.51
CA ILE A 72 1.32 -2.96 -10.51
C ILE A 72 2.66 -2.93 -11.28
N THR A 73 3.73 -3.47 -10.69
CA THR A 73 5.09 -3.58 -11.23
C THR A 73 5.35 -4.85 -12.04
N ARG A 74 4.51 -5.91 -11.95
CA ARG A 74 4.68 -7.20 -12.64
C ARG A 74 4.13 -7.23 -14.08
N ARG A 75 3.96 -6.07 -14.73
CA ARG A 75 3.52 -6.03 -16.14
C ARG A 75 4.58 -6.68 -17.06
N PRO A 76 4.18 -7.43 -18.10
CA PRO A 76 5.12 -8.05 -19.03
C PRO A 76 6.05 -7.03 -19.67
N GLN A 77 7.34 -7.33 -19.62
CA GLN A 77 8.46 -6.53 -20.08
C GLN A 77 8.36 -6.13 -21.56
N LEU A 78 8.49 -4.83 -21.86
CA LEU A 78 9.09 -4.41 -23.12
C LEU A 78 10.61 -4.64 -22.99
N ARG A 79 11.21 -5.35 -23.96
CA ARG A 79 12.58 -5.91 -23.93
C ARG A 79 13.75 -4.90 -23.75
N GLN A 80 13.48 -3.63 -23.46
CA GLN A 80 14.49 -2.56 -23.35
C GLN A 80 14.52 -1.85 -22.00
N GLN A 81 13.75 -2.27 -21.00
CA GLN A 81 13.76 -1.64 -19.67
C GLN A 81 14.44 -2.54 -18.64
N ASP A 82 15.46 -2.00 -17.97
CA ASP A 82 16.26 -2.67 -16.94
C ASP A 82 15.35 -3.20 -15.80
N PRO A 83 15.44 -4.49 -15.43
CA PRO A 83 14.55 -5.13 -14.46
C PRO A 83 14.66 -4.64 -13.00
N THR A 84 15.52 -3.66 -12.70
CA THR A 84 15.83 -3.17 -11.34
C THR A 84 14.97 -2.00 -10.84
N ARG A 85 14.02 -1.49 -11.63
CA ARG A 85 13.50 -0.11 -11.44
C ARG A 85 12.11 0.06 -10.82
N TRP A 86 11.49 -0.96 -10.25
CA TRP A 86 10.14 -0.84 -9.70
C TRP A 86 10.06 -1.42 -8.29
N VAL A 87 9.77 -0.54 -7.31
CA VAL A 87 9.49 -0.94 -5.93
C VAL A 87 8.05 -1.46 -5.89
N ASP A 88 7.87 -2.72 -5.49
CA ASP A 88 6.52 -3.26 -5.26
C ASP A 88 5.81 -2.42 -4.20
N ARG A 89 4.50 -2.18 -4.37
CA ARG A 89 3.72 -1.37 -3.43
C ARG A 89 3.28 -2.15 -2.19
N THR A 90 4.19 -2.94 -1.65
CA THR A 90 4.01 -3.70 -0.40
C THR A 90 4.85 -3.08 0.70
N GLY A 91 4.42 -3.17 1.95
CA GLY A 91 5.17 -2.60 3.08
C GLY A 91 6.63 -3.10 3.16
N PRO A 92 6.93 -4.40 3.01
CA PRO A 92 8.31 -4.88 3.04
C PRO A 92 9.18 -4.31 1.90
N ALA A 93 8.62 -4.21 0.69
CA ALA A 93 9.35 -3.70 -0.47
C ALA A 93 9.60 -2.19 -0.36
N VAL A 94 8.58 -1.43 0.06
CA VAL A 94 8.70 0.01 0.36
C VAL A 94 9.77 0.23 1.43
N PHE A 95 9.68 -0.43 2.58
CA PHE A 95 10.67 -0.28 3.66
C PHE A 95 12.10 -0.58 3.19
N THR A 96 12.28 -1.66 2.43
CA THR A 96 13.59 -2.06 1.90
C THR A 96 14.17 -1.01 0.96
N ALA A 97 13.33 -0.37 0.14
CA ALA A 97 13.75 0.62 -0.84
C ALA A 97 13.95 2.04 -0.26
N LEU A 98 13.54 2.32 0.99
CA LEU A 98 13.75 3.62 1.63
C LEU A 98 15.20 3.84 2.10
N SER A 99 15.58 5.12 2.19
CA SER A 99 16.82 5.55 2.82
C SER A 99 16.79 5.28 4.34
N PRO A 100 17.93 5.21 5.04
CA PRO A 100 17.95 4.98 6.49
C PRO A 100 17.13 5.99 7.29
N ASP A 101 17.17 7.28 6.93
CA ASP A 101 16.42 8.34 7.62
C ASP A 101 14.90 8.21 7.36
N ASP A 102 14.52 7.87 6.13
CA ASP A 102 13.12 7.67 5.77
C ASP A 102 12.55 6.39 6.39
N ARG A 103 13.36 5.34 6.57
CA ARG A 103 12.94 4.12 7.27
C ARG A 103 12.48 4.41 8.69
N VAL A 104 13.20 5.26 9.43
CA VAL A 104 12.82 5.65 10.80
C VAL A 104 11.49 6.38 10.81
N ARG A 105 11.24 7.27 9.84
CA ARG A 105 9.98 7.99 9.73
C ARG A 105 8.83 7.09 9.31
N PHE A 106 9.06 6.19 8.34
CA PHE A 106 8.11 5.16 7.96
C PHE A 106 7.73 4.28 9.15
N GLU A 107 8.70 3.82 9.95
CA GLU A 107 8.43 3.00 11.14
C GLU A 107 7.54 3.72 12.16
N LEU A 108 7.75 5.02 12.37
CA LEU A 108 6.91 5.83 13.25
C LEU A 108 5.48 5.96 12.72
N ASP A 109 5.32 6.29 11.43
CA ASP A 109 4.00 6.43 10.81
C ASP A 109 3.24 5.09 10.78
N PHE A 110 3.95 4.02 10.46
CA PHE A 110 3.40 2.67 10.39
C PHE A 110 3.03 2.13 11.78
N ALA A 111 3.86 2.40 12.80
CA ALA A 111 3.52 2.07 14.18
C ALA A 111 2.27 2.83 14.66
N GLY A 112 2.17 4.13 14.35
CA GLY A 112 0.97 4.92 14.67
C GLY A 112 -0.29 4.39 13.98
N ALA A 113 -0.19 3.99 12.71
CA ALA A 113 -1.27 3.34 11.98
C ALA A 113 -1.64 1.97 12.58
N ALA A 114 -0.64 1.18 13.02
CA ALA A 114 -0.87 -0.11 13.66
C ALA A 114 -1.54 0.04 15.04
N ASP A 115 -1.21 1.08 15.79
CA ASP A 115 -1.86 1.40 17.07
C ASP A 115 -3.31 1.81 16.87
N LEU A 116 -3.60 2.59 15.81
CA LEU A 116 -4.97 2.92 15.43
C LEU A 116 -5.75 1.68 14.97
N ALA A 117 -5.14 0.82 14.16
CA ALA A 117 -5.74 -0.43 13.68
C ALA A 117 -6.09 -1.37 14.85
N ALA A 118 -5.23 -1.47 15.86
CA ALA A 118 -5.49 -2.25 17.08
C ALA A 118 -6.75 -1.77 17.84
N GLN A 119 -7.03 -0.46 17.81
CA GLN A 119 -8.15 0.14 18.54
C GLN A 119 -9.46 0.11 17.74
N THR A 120 -9.35 0.21 16.41
CA THR A 120 -10.51 0.44 15.53
C THR A 120 -10.86 -0.75 14.65
N PHE A 121 -9.97 -1.74 14.56
CA PHE A 121 -10.03 -2.86 13.62
C PHE A 121 -10.02 -2.42 12.15
N ASP A 122 -9.65 -1.17 11.85
CA ASP A 122 -9.49 -0.69 10.48
C ASP A 122 -8.02 -0.79 10.04
N HIS A 123 -7.73 -1.75 9.17
CA HIS A 123 -6.37 -1.97 8.65
C HIS A 123 -6.02 -1.03 7.49
N ARG A 124 -6.98 -0.27 6.93
CA ARG A 124 -6.74 0.53 5.71
C ARG A 124 -5.71 1.63 5.92
N ARG A 125 -5.61 2.19 7.13
CA ARG A 125 -4.59 3.20 7.42
C ARG A 125 -3.17 2.66 7.25
N LEU A 126 -2.94 1.37 7.47
CA LEU A 126 -1.64 0.73 7.21
C LEU A 126 -1.33 0.74 5.71
N ILE A 127 -2.32 0.45 4.87
CA ILE A 127 -2.19 0.49 3.40
C ILE A 127 -1.92 1.92 2.94
N GLU A 128 -2.62 2.91 3.50
CA GLU A 128 -2.39 4.32 3.18
C GLU A 128 -0.94 4.76 3.49
N VAL A 129 -0.39 4.35 4.64
CA VAL A 129 1.01 4.63 4.98
C VAL A 129 1.95 4.01 3.93
N VAL A 130 1.74 2.75 3.55
CA VAL A 130 2.53 2.11 2.47
C VAL A 130 2.42 2.92 1.18
N HIS A 131 1.23 3.41 0.85
CA HIS A 131 0.97 4.19 -0.35
C HIS A 131 1.63 5.58 -0.34
N GLU A 132 1.62 6.25 0.81
CA GLU A 132 2.27 7.55 1.04
C GLU A 132 3.80 7.43 0.88
N TRP A 133 4.38 6.37 1.43
CA TRP A 133 5.82 6.14 1.42
C TRP A 133 6.34 5.45 0.15
N TRP A 134 5.46 4.97 -0.71
CA TRP A 134 5.85 4.36 -1.99
C TRP A 134 6.60 5.33 -2.91
N THR A 135 6.16 6.58 -3.00
CA THR A 135 6.83 7.59 -3.85
C THR A 135 8.27 7.89 -3.39
N PRO A 136 8.52 8.19 -2.09
CA PRO A 136 9.88 8.27 -1.56
C PRO A 136 10.74 7.03 -1.84
N ALA A 137 10.17 5.83 -1.67
CA ALA A 137 10.88 4.58 -1.92
C ALA A 137 11.29 4.42 -3.40
N CYS A 138 10.38 4.73 -4.33
CA CYS A 138 10.68 4.74 -5.76
C CYS A 138 11.78 5.74 -6.14
N ARG A 139 11.80 6.93 -5.51
CA ARG A 139 12.85 7.94 -5.75
C ARG A 139 14.22 7.47 -5.26
N ASN A 140 14.28 6.91 -4.05
CA ASN A 140 15.53 6.41 -3.49
C ASN A 140 16.08 5.20 -4.27
N ALA A 141 15.20 4.32 -4.77
CA ALA A 141 15.58 3.20 -5.61
C ALA A 141 16.04 3.61 -7.03
N ASN A 142 15.70 4.81 -7.50
CA ASN A 142 15.98 5.30 -8.86
C ASN A 142 16.62 6.70 -8.87
N PRO A 143 17.85 6.87 -8.35
CA PRO A 143 18.48 8.17 -8.20
C PRO A 143 18.73 8.89 -9.54
N GLU A 144 18.97 8.16 -10.64
CA GLU A 144 19.12 8.79 -11.97
C GLU A 144 17.82 9.44 -12.48
N HIS A 145 16.65 8.90 -12.13
CA HIS A 145 15.35 9.48 -12.51
C HIS A 145 15.06 10.76 -11.73
N GLN A 146 15.48 10.83 -10.47
CA GLN A 146 15.36 12.05 -9.67
C GLN A 146 16.15 13.22 -10.29
N GLN A 147 17.32 12.95 -10.86
CA GLN A 147 18.10 13.97 -11.56
C GLN A 147 17.42 14.45 -12.85
N ILE A 148 16.80 13.53 -13.59
CA ILE A 148 16.01 13.86 -14.79
C ILE A 148 14.78 14.68 -14.41
N ASP A 149 14.02 14.28 -13.40
CA ASP A 149 12.83 15.01 -12.93
C ASP A 149 13.17 16.42 -12.43
N LEU A 150 14.26 16.57 -11.68
CA LEU A 150 14.73 17.88 -11.21
C LEU A 150 15.15 18.79 -12.36
N GLU A 151 15.77 18.24 -13.41
CA GLU A 151 16.14 18.99 -14.60
C GLU A 151 14.91 19.40 -15.41
N VAL A 152 13.91 18.52 -15.53
CA VAL A 152 12.60 18.84 -16.15
C VAL A 152 11.89 19.95 -15.38
N ILE A 153 11.82 19.87 -14.04
CA ILE A 153 11.22 20.92 -13.20
C ILE A 153 11.96 22.26 -13.40
N ARG A 154 13.30 22.24 -13.38
CA ARG A 154 14.11 23.45 -13.62
C ARG A 154 13.84 24.07 -14.98
N ARG A 155 13.68 23.26 -16.03
CA ARG A 155 13.35 23.73 -17.39
C ARG A 155 11.95 24.34 -17.46
N ILE A 156 10.97 23.73 -16.80
CA ILE A 156 9.61 24.28 -16.68
C ILE A 156 9.64 25.61 -15.93
N GLU A 157 10.33 25.70 -14.80
CA GLU A 157 10.49 26.94 -14.03
C GLU A 157 11.23 28.04 -14.82
N ALA A 158 12.14 27.65 -15.72
CA ALA A 158 12.83 28.55 -16.64
C ALA A 158 11.99 28.96 -17.87
N GLY A 159 10.74 28.45 -18.00
CA GLY A 159 9.83 28.77 -19.09
C GLY A 159 10.16 28.08 -20.41
N ASP A 160 10.87 26.95 -20.38
CA ASP A 160 11.21 26.17 -21.57
C ASP A 160 9.98 25.36 -22.06
N GLU A 161 9.26 25.92 -23.04
CA GLU A 161 8.06 25.30 -23.63
C GLU A 161 8.35 24.01 -24.42
N SER A 162 9.62 23.72 -24.75
CA SER A 162 9.98 22.49 -25.48
C SER A 162 9.77 21.21 -24.66
N VAL A 163 9.60 21.33 -23.34
CA VAL A 163 9.26 20.21 -22.44
C VAL A 163 7.89 19.61 -22.75
N PHE A 164 6.97 20.38 -23.34
CA PHE A 164 5.61 19.94 -23.68
C PHE A 164 5.46 19.44 -25.12
N ALA A 165 6.50 19.56 -25.95
CA ALA A 165 6.44 19.30 -27.39
C ALA A 165 6.54 17.81 -27.77
N ASP A 166 7.02 16.93 -26.88
CA ASP A 166 7.27 15.50 -27.19
C ASP A 166 6.04 14.59 -27.02
N GLY A 167 4.87 15.14 -26.65
CA GLY A 167 3.65 14.37 -26.38
C GLY A 167 2.68 14.21 -27.55
N GLY A 168 2.97 14.81 -28.71
CA GLY A 168 2.01 14.88 -29.81
C GLY A 168 2.69 14.81 -31.17
N GLU A 169 2.99 13.60 -31.63
CA GLU A 169 2.92 13.20 -33.05
C GLU A 169 3.41 11.75 -33.19
N GLN A 170 2.49 10.79 -33.14
CA GLN A 170 2.56 9.61 -34.00
C GLN A 170 1.15 9.34 -34.53
N SER A 171 0.93 9.80 -35.77
CA SER A 171 -0.17 9.38 -36.64
C SER A 171 -0.01 7.94 -37.10
#